data_AF-A0A4R5GWG1-F1
#
_entry.id   AF-A0A4R5GWG1-F1
#
_cell.length_a   1.000
_cell.length_b   1.000
_cell.length_c   1.000
_cell.angle_alpha   90.00
_cell.angle_beta   90.00
_cell.angle_gamma   90.00
#
_symmetry.space_group_name_H-M   'P 1'
#
loop_
_entity.id
_entity.type
_entity.pdbx_description
1 polymer ?
#
loop_
_entity_poly.entity_id
_entity_poly.type
_entity_poly.pdbx_seq_one_letter_code
_entity_poly.pdbx_strand_id
1 'polypeptide(L)'
;MKCPVGLKQIKLSTPDEREGKTEESSSVLKYYKAFDFEAFYQLDEMSQKKHLLDTLYNALLELCKKFDWPKVPFTDVYNKVLEEGFINHYVFRQKKSRNRKYVARIVCHHESDRFDCFVSITDKDEKEVFNKLIFTEEPDEFQFNGLLGDIKWADTHTLTVLNSDKSVKDSIDLTEIVAQ
;
A
#
# COMPACT_ATOMS: atom_id res chain seq x y z
N MET A 1 -15.55 0.07 21.70
CA MET A 1 -15.58 -1.37 21.40
C MET A 1 -14.15 -1.82 21.15
N LYS A 2 -13.53 -2.59 22.05
CA LYS A 2 -12.15 -3.07 21.88
C LYS A 2 -12.19 -4.46 21.27
N CYS A 3 -11.54 -4.64 20.13
CA CYS A 3 -11.32 -5.96 19.56
C CYS A 3 -10.35 -6.73 20.49
N PRO A 4 -10.72 -7.90 21.03
CA PRO A 4 -10.01 -8.54 22.13
C PRO A 4 -8.70 -9.26 21.74
N VAL A 5 -8.34 -9.28 20.46
CA VAL A 5 -7.19 -10.02 19.91
C VAL A 5 -6.44 -9.14 18.91
N GLY A 6 -5.13 -9.38 18.76
CA GLY A 6 -4.20 -8.66 17.88
C GLY A 6 -4.49 -8.78 16.38
N LEU A 7 -3.45 -8.99 15.58
CA LEU A 7 -3.52 -9.02 14.11
C LEU A 7 -4.52 -10.10 13.63
N LYS A 8 -5.19 -9.90 12.49
CA LYS A 8 -6.19 -10.86 11.97
C LYS A 8 -5.76 -11.34 10.60
N GLN A 9 -5.91 -12.63 10.34
CA GLN A 9 -5.49 -13.26 9.10
C GLN A 9 -6.63 -14.11 8.54
N ILE A 10 -7.00 -13.86 7.28
CA ILE A 10 -7.84 -14.78 6.51
C ILE A 10 -6.90 -15.71 5.76
N LYS A 11 -7.08 -17.02 5.96
CA LYS A 11 -6.32 -18.06 5.27
C LYS A 11 -7.19 -18.66 4.18
N LEU A 12 -6.77 -18.45 2.94
CA LEU A 12 -7.34 -19.10 1.78
C LEU A 12 -6.64 -20.44 1.59
N SER A 13 -7.41 -21.51 1.44
CA SER A 13 -6.89 -22.85 1.16
C SER A 13 -7.85 -23.57 0.21
N THR A 14 -7.37 -24.64 -0.42
CA THR A 14 -8.29 -25.64 -0.96
C THR A 14 -9.24 -26.12 0.17
N PRO A 15 -10.41 -26.70 -0.18
CA PRO A 15 -11.32 -27.25 0.82
C PRO A 15 -10.57 -28.12 1.84
N ASP A 16 -10.76 -27.79 3.11
CA ASP A 16 -10.07 -28.39 4.25
C ASP A 16 -11.05 -28.44 5.43
N GLU A 17 -10.84 -29.37 6.36
CA GLU A 17 -11.73 -29.60 7.51
C GLU A 17 -11.84 -28.39 8.44
N ARG A 18 -10.93 -27.41 8.30
CA ARG A 18 -10.92 -26.17 9.07
C ARG A 18 -11.81 -25.07 8.47
N GLU A 19 -12.42 -25.25 7.31
CA GLU A 19 -13.28 -24.25 6.69
C GLU A 19 -14.33 -23.69 7.68
N GLY A 20 -14.46 -22.36 7.72
CA GLY A 20 -15.36 -21.64 8.63
C GLY A 20 -14.90 -21.62 10.10
N LYS A 21 -13.83 -22.33 10.46
CA LYS A 21 -13.26 -22.35 11.80
C LYS A 21 -12.27 -21.21 12.00
N THR A 22 -12.05 -20.88 13.26
CA THR A 22 -11.09 -19.88 13.70
C THR A 22 -10.03 -20.52 14.59
N GLU A 23 -8.79 -20.08 14.47
CA GLU A 23 -7.67 -20.52 15.31
C GLU A 23 -6.92 -19.29 15.83
N GLU A 24 -6.70 -19.25 17.15
CA GLU A 24 -5.87 -18.22 17.75
C GLU A 24 -4.44 -18.74 17.93
N SER A 25 -3.47 -17.98 17.43
CA SER A 25 -2.06 -18.33 17.51
C SER A 25 -1.23 -17.06 17.57
N SER A 26 -0.40 -16.90 18.61
CA SER A 26 0.51 -15.74 18.77
C SER A 26 -0.17 -14.38 18.63
N SER A 27 -1.34 -14.20 19.27
CA SER A 27 -2.18 -12.98 19.16
C SER A 27 -2.76 -12.73 17.76
N VAL A 28 -2.72 -13.72 16.87
CA VAL A 28 -3.34 -13.68 15.54
C VAL A 28 -4.59 -14.54 15.53
N LEU A 29 -5.73 -13.95 15.12
CA LEU A 29 -6.93 -14.70 14.80
C LEU A 29 -6.89 -15.13 13.33
N LYS A 30 -6.79 -16.44 13.09
CA LYS A 30 -6.87 -17.04 11.76
C LYS A 30 -8.31 -17.46 11.47
N TYR A 31 -8.79 -17.20 10.27
CA TYR A 31 -10.07 -17.71 9.77
C TYR A 31 -9.84 -18.44 8.44
N TYR A 32 -10.35 -19.67 8.34
CA TYR A 32 -10.10 -20.53 7.18
C TYR A 32 -11.28 -20.45 6.20
N LYS A 33 -10.99 -20.11 4.95
CA LYS A 33 -11.97 -20.01 3.87
C LYS A 33 -11.52 -20.87 2.69
N ALA A 34 -12.40 -21.74 2.22
CA ALA A 34 -12.13 -22.48 0.99
C ALA A 34 -12.04 -21.52 -0.20
N PHE A 35 -11.10 -21.78 -1.09
CA PHE A 35 -10.82 -20.98 -2.26
C PHE A 35 -10.49 -21.88 -3.45
N ASP A 36 -11.10 -21.59 -4.59
CA ASP A 36 -10.86 -22.31 -5.84
C ASP A 36 -9.73 -21.63 -6.62
N PHE A 37 -8.51 -22.10 -6.38
CA PHE A 37 -7.33 -21.59 -7.06
C PHE A 37 -7.35 -21.87 -8.57
N GLU A 38 -7.92 -23.00 -8.99
CA GLU A 38 -7.97 -23.35 -10.42
C GLU A 38 -8.85 -22.35 -11.16
N ALA A 39 -10.06 -22.11 -10.68
CA ALA A 39 -10.96 -21.10 -11.25
C ALA A 39 -10.34 -19.69 -11.20
N PHE A 40 -9.69 -19.34 -10.09
CA PHE A 40 -9.05 -18.04 -9.91
C PHE A 40 -7.97 -17.75 -10.94
N TYR A 41 -7.07 -18.71 -11.21
CA TYR A 41 -5.98 -18.51 -12.16
C TYR A 41 -6.43 -18.42 -13.62
N GLN A 42 -7.69 -18.77 -13.94
CA GLN A 42 -8.27 -18.58 -15.28
C GLN A 42 -8.86 -17.17 -15.51
N LEU A 43 -8.95 -16.34 -14.47
CA LEU A 43 -9.49 -14.99 -14.56
C LEU A 43 -8.43 -13.99 -15.07
N ASP A 44 -8.88 -12.90 -15.72
CA ASP A 44 -8.04 -11.74 -15.99
C ASP A 44 -7.68 -10.99 -14.69
N GLU A 45 -6.65 -10.14 -14.73
CA GLU A 45 -6.12 -9.45 -13.55
C GLU A 45 -7.18 -8.67 -12.75
N MET A 46 -8.07 -7.93 -13.43
CA MET A 46 -9.11 -7.16 -12.74
C MET A 46 -10.17 -8.08 -12.11
N SER A 47 -10.54 -9.14 -12.82
CA SER A 47 -11.43 -10.17 -12.28
C SER A 47 -10.80 -10.91 -11.10
N GLN A 48 -9.48 -11.17 -11.12
CA GLN A 48 -8.74 -11.74 -9.99
C GLN A 48 -8.78 -10.81 -8.77
N LYS A 49 -8.42 -9.53 -8.94
CA LYS A 49 -8.46 -8.52 -7.86
C LYS A 49 -9.85 -8.44 -7.22
N LYS A 50 -10.90 -8.39 -8.05
CA LYS A 50 -12.29 -8.38 -7.58
C LYS A 50 -12.67 -9.67 -6.86
N HIS A 51 -12.32 -10.84 -7.41
CA HIS A 51 -12.64 -12.13 -6.80
C HIS A 51 -11.98 -12.31 -5.42
N LEU A 52 -10.72 -11.88 -5.28
CA LEU A 52 -10.03 -11.85 -3.99
C LEU A 52 -10.69 -10.89 -3.01
N LEU A 53 -11.03 -9.67 -3.43
CA LEU A 53 -11.72 -8.69 -2.59
C LEU A 53 -13.07 -9.22 -2.09
N ASP A 54 -13.88 -9.79 -2.99
CA ASP A 54 -15.18 -10.40 -2.66
C ASP A 54 -15.00 -11.55 -1.66
N THR A 55 -14.01 -12.41 -1.87
CA THR A 55 -13.70 -13.53 -0.96
C THR A 55 -13.32 -13.02 0.44
N LEU A 56 -12.42 -12.03 0.51
CA LEU A 56 -11.98 -11.42 1.76
C LEU A 56 -13.13 -10.74 2.48
N TYR A 57 -13.94 -9.97 1.77
CA TYR A 57 -15.09 -9.27 2.33
C TYR A 57 -16.14 -10.25 2.87
N ASN A 58 -16.47 -11.30 2.11
CA ASN A 58 -17.41 -12.33 2.57
C ASN A 58 -16.91 -13.04 3.83
N ALA A 59 -15.62 -13.41 3.87
CA ALA A 59 -14.99 -13.98 5.07
C ALA A 59 -15.04 -13.02 6.27
N LEU A 60 -14.81 -11.72 6.05
CA LEU A 60 -14.95 -10.69 7.09
C LEU A 60 -16.38 -10.55 7.59
N LEU A 61 -17.40 -10.63 6.71
CA LEU A 61 -18.80 -10.58 7.11
C LEU A 61 -19.22 -11.78 7.97
N GLU A 62 -18.69 -12.97 7.67
CA GLU A 62 -18.87 -14.15 8.50
C GLU A 62 -18.25 -13.96 9.89
N LEU A 63 -17.04 -13.40 9.97
CA LEU A 63 -16.40 -13.03 11.24
C LEU A 63 -17.20 -11.97 12.00
N CYS A 64 -17.72 -10.95 11.31
CA CYS A 64 -18.56 -9.93 11.94
C CYS A 64 -19.81 -10.54 12.56
N LYS A 65 -20.43 -11.50 11.88
CA LYS A 65 -21.57 -12.24 12.44
C LYS A 65 -21.15 -13.10 13.64
N LYS A 66 -20.00 -13.78 13.56
CA LYS A 66 -19.50 -14.69 14.61
C LYS A 66 -19.13 -13.97 15.91
N PHE A 67 -18.54 -12.78 15.80
CA PHE A 67 -18.02 -12.00 16.92
C PHE A 67 -18.82 -10.75 17.24
N ASP A 68 -19.99 -10.57 16.60
CA ASP A 68 -20.85 -9.39 16.74
C ASP A 68 -20.09 -8.06 16.50
N TRP A 69 -19.26 -8.03 15.44
CA TRP A 69 -18.54 -6.82 15.05
C TRP A 69 -19.38 -5.95 14.12
N PRO A 70 -19.20 -4.61 14.20
CA PRO A 70 -19.84 -3.71 13.25
C PRO A 70 -19.33 -3.97 11.84
N LYS A 71 -20.26 -4.16 10.90
CA LYS A 71 -19.96 -4.43 9.49
C LYS A 71 -19.59 -3.16 8.71
N VAL A 72 -20.17 -2.03 9.10
CA VAL A 72 -20.10 -0.74 8.37
C VAL A 72 -18.67 -0.38 7.97
N PRO A 73 -17.65 -0.40 8.86
CA PRO A 73 -16.29 -0.05 8.46
C PRO A 73 -15.71 -0.95 7.36
N PHE A 74 -16.05 -2.23 7.35
CA PHE A 74 -15.56 -3.16 6.33
C PHE A 74 -16.29 -2.99 5.00
N THR A 75 -17.60 -2.71 5.06
CA THR A 75 -18.40 -2.39 3.87
C THR A 75 -17.94 -1.09 3.21
N ASP A 76 -17.64 -0.07 3.99
CA ASP A 76 -17.15 1.21 3.49
C ASP A 76 -15.81 1.04 2.77
N VAL A 77 -14.88 0.28 3.35
CA VAL A 77 -13.58 -0.03 2.72
C VAL A 77 -13.76 -0.85 1.44
N TYR A 78 -14.63 -1.88 1.45
CA TYR A 78 -14.93 -2.67 0.26
C TYR A 78 -15.41 -1.80 -0.91
N ASN A 79 -16.38 -0.92 -0.66
CA ASN A 79 -16.90 -0.01 -1.67
C ASN A 79 -15.82 0.97 -2.15
N LYS A 80 -15.02 1.49 -1.23
CA LYS A 80 -13.95 2.43 -1.55
C LYS A 80 -12.91 1.83 -2.50
N VAL A 81 -12.52 0.57 -2.28
CA VAL A 81 -11.57 -0.14 -3.18
C VAL A 81 -12.16 -0.29 -4.60
N LEU A 82 -13.46 -0.60 -4.71
CA LEU A 82 -14.15 -0.68 -6.00
C LEU A 82 -14.24 0.69 -6.69
N GLU A 83 -14.58 1.75 -5.94
CA GLU A 83 -14.65 3.12 -6.44
C GLU A 83 -13.29 3.63 -6.94
N GLU A 84 -12.21 3.27 -6.24
CA GLU A 84 -10.83 3.64 -6.61
C GLU A 84 -10.23 2.74 -7.69
N GLY A 85 -10.96 1.72 -8.16
CA GLY A 85 -10.51 0.86 -9.26
C GLY A 85 -9.26 0.05 -8.92
N PHE A 86 -9.07 -0.33 -7.65
CA PHE A 86 -7.90 -1.08 -7.16
C PHE A 86 -6.55 -0.38 -7.32
N ILE A 87 -6.54 0.95 -7.47
CA ILE A 87 -5.31 1.73 -7.54
C ILE A 87 -4.67 1.81 -6.15
N ASN A 88 -3.45 1.26 -6.01
CA ASN A 88 -2.71 1.28 -4.75
C ASN A 88 -1.52 2.24 -4.84
N HIS A 89 -1.83 3.54 -4.95
CA HIS A 89 -0.84 4.61 -5.00
C HIS A 89 -0.89 5.41 -3.70
N TYR A 90 0.26 5.60 -3.06
CA TYR A 90 0.31 6.28 -1.76
C TYR A 90 1.56 7.11 -1.55
N VAL A 91 1.45 8.13 -0.70
CA VAL A 91 2.57 8.96 -0.26
C VAL A 91 3.22 8.32 0.95
N PHE A 92 4.42 7.80 0.79
CA PHE A 92 5.18 7.18 1.89
C PHE A 92 5.78 8.24 2.84
N ARG A 93 6.35 9.31 2.28
CA ARG A 93 6.95 10.42 3.04
C ARG A 93 6.67 11.75 2.35
N GLN A 94 6.57 12.82 3.13
CA GLN A 94 6.43 14.18 2.63
C GLN A 94 7.26 15.17 3.45
N LYS A 95 7.93 16.13 2.79
CA LYS A 95 8.67 17.22 3.43
C LYS A 95 8.50 18.54 2.66
N LYS A 96 8.21 19.61 3.37
CA LYS A 96 8.18 20.97 2.82
C LYS A 96 9.60 21.56 2.78
N SER A 97 9.91 22.34 1.75
CA SER A 97 11.16 23.10 1.68
C SER A 97 11.26 24.13 2.80
N ARG A 98 12.47 24.62 3.09
CA ARG A 98 12.69 25.59 4.19
C ARG A 98 11.87 26.88 4.02
N ASN A 99 11.72 27.35 2.78
CA ASN A 99 10.90 28.52 2.44
C ASN A 99 9.42 28.18 2.18
N ARG A 100 9.04 26.89 2.32
CA ARG A 100 7.69 26.34 2.08
C ARG A 100 7.14 26.57 0.67
N LYS A 101 8.00 26.91 -0.30
CA LYS A 101 7.59 27.05 -1.71
C LYS A 101 7.37 25.71 -2.39
N TYR A 102 8.03 24.66 -1.92
CA TYR A 102 7.98 23.33 -2.51
C TYR A 102 7.60 22.27 -1.48
N VAL A 103 6.95 21.21 -1.97
CA VAL A 103 6.61 20.02 -1.20
C VAL A 103 7.16 18.81 -1.96
N ALA A 104 8.13 18.12 -1.35
CA ALA A 104 8.67 16.87 -1.87
C ALA A 104 7.94 15.68 -1.24
N ARG A 105 7.67 14.65 -2.05
CA ARG A 105 6.98 13.42 -1.67
C ARG A 105 7.75 12.22 -2.20
N ILE A 106 7.84 11.16 -1.39
CA ILE A 106 8.07 9.80 -1.89
C ILE A 106 6.69 9.24 -2.21
N VAL A 107 6.47 8.90 -3.47
CA VAL A 107 5.20 8.35 -3.97
C VAL A 107 5.46 6.91 -4.42
N CYS A 108 4.65 5.98 -3.93
CA CYS A 108 4.77 4.57 -4.23
C CYS A 108 3.57 4.11 -5.05
N HIS A 109 3.83 3.42 -6.15
CA HIS A 109 2.81 2.72 -6.94
C HIS A 109 3.01 1.22 -6.74
N HIS A 110 2.06 0.57 -6.08
CA HIS A 110 2.12 -0.86 -5.79
C HIS A 110 1.17 -1.62 -6.72
N GLU A 111 1.70 -2.05 -7.85
CA GLU A 111 0.98 -2.85 -8.84
C GLU A 111 1.16 -4.34 -8.56
N SER A 112 0.42 -5.20 -9.28
CA SER A 112 0.49 -6.65 -9.08
C SER A 112 1.79 -7.29 -9.55
N ASP A 113 2.51 -6.63 -10.46
CA ASP A 113 3.73 -7.13 -11.10
C ASP A 113 5.00 -6.36 -10.72
N ARG A 114 4.85 -5.17 -10.11
CA ARG A 114 5.97 -4.32 -9.71
C ARG A 114 5.61 -3.31 -8.63
N PHE A 115 6.64 -2.83 -7.96
CA PHE A 115 6.59 -1.70 -7.06
C PHE A 115 7.47 -0.58 -7.61
N ASP A 116 6.87 0.55 -7.96
CA ASP A 116 7.59 1.74 -8.44
C ASP A 116 7.62 2.82 -7.36
N CYS A 117 8.81 3.36 -7.09
CA CYS A 117 9.03 4.41 -6.10
C CYS A 117 9.53 5.68 -6.77
N PHE A 118 8.77 6.76 -6.64
CA PHE A 118 9.04 8.06 -7.22
C PHE A 118 9.38 9.09 -6.16
N VAL A 119 10.16 10.09 -6.56
CA VAL A 119 10.22 11.38 -5.86
C VAL A 119 9.53 12.41 -6.72
N SER A 120 8.44 12.96 -6.19
CA SER A 120 7.66 14.04 -6.79
C SER A 120 7.81 15.32 -5.97
N ILE A 121 8.00 16.44 -6.64
CA ILE A 121 8.07 17.77 -6.04
C ILE A 121 7.00 18.63 -6.68
N THR A 122 6.13 19.19 -5.84
CA THR A 122 5.12 20.17 -6.26
C THR A 122 5.44 21.55 -5.69
N ASP A 123 4.95 22.60 -6.32
CA ASP A 123 4.91 23.93 -5.71
C ASP A 123 3.78 24.04 -4.65
N LYS A 124 3.55 25.26 -4.16
CA LYS A 124 2.52 25.58 -3.16
C LYS A 124 1.08 25.44 -3.70
N ASP A 125 0.91 25.49 -5.01
CA ASP A 125 -0.37 25.42 -5.71
C ASP A 125 -0.61 23.98 -6.23
N GLU A 126 0.16 23.01 -5.70
CA GLU A 126 0.17 21.58 -6.06
C GLU A 126 0.53 21.27 -7.52
N LYS A 127 1.09 22.25 -8.23
CA LYS A 127 1.59 22.00 -9.58
C LYS A 127 2.88 21.19 -9.53
N GLU A 128 2.97 20.13 -10.32
CA GLU A 128 4.18 19.33 -10.45
C GLU A 128 5.32 20.17 -11.04
N VAL A 129 6.44 20.20 -10.31
CA VAL A 129 7.70 20.86 -10.70
C VAL A 129 8.72 19.82 -11.14
N PHE A 130 8.70 18.64 -10.51
CA PHE A 130 9.64 17.56 -10.80
C PHE A 130 9.03 16.21 -10.42
N ASN A 131 9.32 15.18 -11.20
CA ASN A 131 8.98 13.81 -10.89
C ASN A 131 10.05 12.87 -11.44
N LYS A 132 10.57 11.96 -10.61
CA LYS A 132 11.62 11.02 -10.99
C LYS A 132 11.39 9.66 -10.36
N LEU A 133 11.46 8.61 -11.18
CA LEU A 133 11.54 7.23 -10.70
C LEU A 133 12.90 7.01 -10.01
N ILE A 134 12.86 6.58 -8.75
CA ILE A 134 14.04 6.33 -7.93
C ILE A 134 14.45 4.85 -7.99
N PHE A 135 13.47 3.94 -7.98
CA PHE A 135 13.69 2.50 -8.19
C PHE A 135 12.38 1.79 -8.55
N THR A 136 12.54 0.62 -9.15
CA THR A 136 11.50 -0.40 -9.33
C THR A 136 11.98 -1.68 -8.64
N GLU A 137 11.07 -2.39 -7.99
CA GLU A 137 11.36 -3.68 -7.32
C GLU A 137 10.16 -4.63 -7.45
N GLU A 138 10.36 -5.90 -7.12
CA GLU A 138 9.25 -6.86 -6.94
C GLU A 138 8.18 -6.31 -5.97
N PRO A 139 6.87 -6.57 -6.20
CA PRO A 139 5.77 -6.07 -5.37
C PRO A 139 5.62 -6.83 -4.04
N ASP A 140 6.74 -7.32 -3.50
CA ASP A 140 6.86 -8.01 -2.23
C ASP A 140 7.40 -7.05 -1.17
N GLU A 141 6.63 -6.85 -0.10
CA GLU A 141 6.99 -6.00 1.04
C GLU A 141 8.35 -6.36 1.65
N PHE A 142 8.78 -7.63 1.61
CA PHE A 142 10.10 -8.03 2.10
C PHE A 142 11.25 -7.53 1.21
N GLN A 143 10.98 -7.30 -0.08
CA GLN A 143 11.97 -6.80 -1.03
C GLN A 143 12.05 -5.27 -0.98
N PHE A 144 10.91 -4.58 -1.17
CA PHE A 144 10.94 -3.13 -1.36
C PHE A 144 11.07 -2.32 -0.06
N ASN A 145 10.63 -2.84 1.10
CA ASN A 145 10.64 -2.07 2.35
C ASN A 145 12.06 -1.63 2.76
N GLY A 146 13.07 -2.45 2.48
CA GLY A 146 14.47 -2.11 2.76
C GLY A 146 15.02 -0.97 1.89
N LEU A 147 14.42 -0.75 0.72
CA LEU A 147 14.80 0.27 -0.26
C LEU A 147 14.14 1.63 0.00
N LEU A 148 13.03 1.64 0.76
CA LEU A 148 12.34 2.85 1.17
C LEU A 148 13.15 3.60 2.23
N GLY A 149 13.64 4.78 1.86
CA GLY A 149 14.40 5.64 2.76
C GLY A 149 13.64 6.89 3.19
N ASP A 150 14.29 8.04 3.06
CA ASP A 150 13.73 9.34 3.50
C ASP A 150 14.10 10.44 2.50
N ILE A 151 13.49 11.59 2.65
CA ILE A 151 13.81 12.79 1.87
C ILE A 151 14.13 13.94 2.81
N LYS A 152 15.07 14.79 2.41
CA LYS A 152 15.47 15.97 3.19
C LYS A 152 15.83 17.12 2.27
N TRP A 153 15.36 18.31 2.61
CA TRP A 153 15.83 19.54 1.98
C TRP A 153 17.18 19.93 2.55
N ALA A 154 18.23 19.87 1.72
CA ALA A 154 19.54 20.38 2.08
C ALA A 154 19.49 21.91 2.25
N ASP A 155 18.78 22.59 1.34
CA ASP A 155 18.51 24.02 1.38
C ASP A 155 17.07 24.36 0.92
N THR A 156 16.86 25.43 0.16
CA THR A 156 15.54 25.85 -0.35
C THR A 156 15.18 25.29 -1.73
N HIS A 157 16.17 24.79 -2.49
CA HIS A 157 16.04 24.29 -3.86
C HIS A 157 16.65 22.89 -4.03
N THR A 158 17.52 22.46 -3.12
CA THR A 158 18.16 21.14 -3.18
C THR A 158 17.45 20.12 -2.28
N LEU A 159 16.94 19.05 -2.88
CA LEU A 159 16.37 17.89 -2.21
C LEU A 159 17.34 16.72 -2.25
N THR A 160 17.64 16.13 -1.09
CA THR A 160 18.40 14.89 -0.97
C THR A 160 17.46 13.73 -0.71
N VAL A 161 17.60 12.67 -1.50
CA VAL A 161 16.94 11.37 -1.31
C VAL A 161 17.92 10.45 -0.59
N LEU A 162 17.46 9.83 0.49
CA LEU A 162 18.27 8.98 1.36
C LEU A 162 17.81 7.53 1.21
N ASN A 163 18.75 6.60 1.34
CA ASN A 163 18.46 5.19 1.60
C ASN A 163 17.94 4.99 3.03
N SER A 164 17.48 3.78 3.34
CA SER A 164 17.04 3.38 4.69
C SER A 164 18.15 3.53 5.74
N ASP A 165 19.40 3.28 5.37
CA ASP A 165 20.61 3.44 6.19
C ASP A 165 21.10 4.91 6.31
N LYS A 166 20.35 5.87 5.76
CA LYS A 166 20.66 7.32 5.70
C LYS A 166 21.83 7.71 4.79
N SER A 167 22.41 6.77 4.03
CA SER A 167 23.31 7.14 2.92
C SER A 167 22.55 7.91 1.85
N VAL A 168 23.25 8.78 1.12
CA VAL A 168 22.64 9.57 0.04
C VAL A 168 22.42 8.65 -1.17
N LYS A 169 21.15 8.54 -1.59
CA LYS A 169 20.74 7.82 -2.79
C LYS A 169 20.76 8.73 -4.01
N ASP A 170 20.28 9.95 -3.85
CA ASP A 170 20.15 10.93 -4.94
C ASP A 170 20.14 12.36 -4.39
N SER A 171 20.44 13.33 -5.24
CA SER A 171 20.36 14.76 -4.93
C SER A 171 19.83 15.53 -6.13
N ILE A 172 18.78 16.31 -5.91
CA ILE A 172 18.01 17.01 -6.95
C ILE A 172 18.10 18.51 -6.67
N ASP A 173 18.72 19.27 -7.57
CA ASP A 173 18.75 20.74 -7.53
C ASP A 173 17.68 21.31 -8.48
N LEU A 174 16.67 21.96 -7.92
CA LEU A 174 15.58 22.55 -8.70
C LEU A 174 15.99 23.76 -9.54
N THR A 175 17.12 24.41 -9.25
CA THR A 175 17.55 25.59 -10.01
C THR A 175 17.99 25.23 -11.42
N GLU A 176 18.57 24.05 -11.62
CA GLU A 176 18.98 23.53 -12.93
C GLU A 176 17.79 23.07 -13.78
N ILE A 177 16.70 22.67 -13.12
CA ILE A 177 15.50 22.11 -13.76
C ILE A 177 14.54 23.21 -14.21
N VAL A 178 14.36 24.26 -13.40
CA VAL A 178 13.42 25.36 -13.71
C VAL A 178 14.01 26.37 -14.73
N ALA A 179 15.31 26.28 -15.04
CA ALA A 179 15.98 27.12 -16.02
C ALA A 179 15.86 26.62 -17.48
N GLN A 180 15.23 25.46 -17.69
CA GLN A 180 14.92 24.88 -19.02
C GLN A 180 13.44 25.06 -19.34
#